data_AF-A0A356QY09-F1
#
_entry.id   AF-A0A356QY09-F1
#
_cell.length_a   1.000
_cell.length_b   1.000
_cell.length_c   1.000
_cell.angle_alpha   90.00
_cell.angle_beta   90.00
_cell.angle_gamma   90.00
#
_symmetry.space_group_name_H-M   'P 1'
#
loop_
_entity.id
_entity.type
_entity.pdbx_description
1 polymer ?
#
loop_
_entity_poly.entity_id
_entity_poly.type
_entity_poly.pdbx_seq_one_letter_code
_entity_poly.pdbx_strand_id
1 'polypeptide(L)'
;MSTNLRNILLFTIMGALLVAVGVIQSANVALAILNLCLISAIMTLGVNIQWGYAGLFNAGVMGFAALGGLAAVLVSFPPVPEAWAVGGSRAMLGAVTGALSIVLAILAFKMIPGGRRLRGWAAAAVALSGVVLMRFILDPAVEAIEAVEPARTGFLGG
;
A
#
# COMPACT_ATOMS: atom_id res chain seq x y z
N MET A 1 -19.72 -19.72 -18.59
CA MET A 1 -19.99 -20.73 -17.54
C MET A 1 -20.61 -20.02 -16.34
N SER A 2 -21.74 -20.47 -15.80
CA SER A 2 -22.35 -19.82 -14.63
C SER A 2 -21.45 -20.00 -13.40
N THR A 3 -21.40 -18.99 -12.52
CA THR A 3 -20.57 -19.02 -11.30
C THR A 3 -20.86 -20.26 -10.44
N ASN A 4 -22.13 -20.66 -10.36
CA ASN A 4 -22.55 -21.84 -9.62
C ASN A 4 -21.96 -23.13 -10.21
N LEU A 5 -22.02 -23.30 -11.53
CA LEU A 5 -21.47 -24.50 -12.19
C LEU A 5 -19.95 -24.58 -12.00
N ARG A 6 -19.25 -23.44 -12.06
CA ARG A 6 -17.79 -23.39 -11.85
C ARG A 6 -17.41 -23.81 -10.44
N ASN A 7 -18.12 -23.31 -9.43
CA ASN A 7 -17.84 -23.62 -8.04
C ASN A 7 -18.09 -25.11 -7.75
N ILE A 8 -19.23 -25.65 -8.22
CA ILE A 8 -19.55 -27.07 -8.07
C ILE A 8 -18.44 -27.93 -8.67
N LEU A 9 -18.02 -27.65 -9.90
CA LEU A 9 -16.94 -28.41 -10.55
C LEU A 9 -15.62 -28.35 -9.79
N LEU A 10 -15.21 -27.16 -9.31
CA LEU A 10 -13.96 -27.02 -8.55
C LEU A 10 -13.97 -27.84 -7.25
N PHE A 11 -15.08 -27.81 -6.49
CA PHE A 11 -15.20 -28.61 -5.26
C PHE A 11 -15.25 -30.12 -5.55
N THR A 12 -15.97 -30.53 -6.59
CA THR A 12 -16.04 -31.94 -7.00
C THR A 12 -14.68 -32.48 -7.42
N ILE A 13 -13.93 -31.72 -8.23
CA ILE A 13 -12.58 -32.10 -8.66
C ILE A 13 -11.64 -32.22 -7.45
N MET A 14 -11.67 -31.26 -6.53
CA MET A 14 -10.83 -31.29 -5.34
C MET A 14 -11.14 -32.50 -4.44
N GLY A 15 -12.42 -32.81 -4.24
CA GLY A 15 -12.84 -34.01 -3.52
C GLY A 15 -12.37 -35.31 -4.20
N ALA A 16 -12.50 -35.39 -5.52
CA ALA A 16 -12.02 -36.54 -6.29
C ALA A 16 -10.49 -36.71 -6.18
N LEU A 17 -9.72 -35.61 -6.18
CA LEU A 17 -8.27 -35.65 -5.98
C LEU A 17 -7.90 -36.16 -4.58
N LEU A 18 -8.61 -35.73 -3.53
CA LEU A 18 -8.38 -36.24 -2.17
C LEU A 18 -8.68 -37.74 -2.06
N VAL A 19 -9.77 -38.21 -2.68
CA VAL A 19 -10.09 -39.65 -2.75
C VAL A 19 -9.01 -40.41 -3.52
N ALA A 20 -8.54 -39.87 -4.65
CA ALA A 20 -7.47 -40.48 -5.44
C ALA A 20 -6.18 -40.62 -4.63
N VAL A 21 -5.79 -39.61 -3.83
CA VAL A 21 -4.64 -39.72 -2.92
C VAL A 21 -4.87 -40.80 -1.85
N GLY A 22 -6.09 -40.91 -1.33
CA GLY A 22 -6.47 -41.94 -0.36
C GLY A 22 -6.33 -43.36 -0.89
N VAL A 23 -6.67 -43.57 -2.17
CA VAL A 23 -6.60 -44.87 -2.86
C VAL A 23 -5.20 -45.19 -3.36
N ILE A 24 -4.49 -44.22 -3.95
CA ILE A 24 -3.18 -44.42 -4.60
C ILE A 24 -2.05 -44.42 -3.58
N GLN A 25 -2.07 -43.52 -2.59
CA GLN A 25 -0.99 -43.38 -1.62
C GLN A 25 -1.36 -44.04 -0.29
N SER A 26 -2.29 -43.45 0.46
CA SER A 26 -2.88 -44.01 1.68
C SER A 26 -3.94 -43.09 2.27
N ALA A 27 -4.83 -43.65 3.07
CA ALA A 27 -5.80 -42.88 3.84
C ALA A 27 -5.14 -41.85 4.79
N ASN A 28 -4.02 -42.20 5.44
CA ASN A 28 -3.33 -41.30 6.36
C ASN A 28 -2.79 -40.04 5.66
N VAL A 29 -2.19 -40.18 4.47
CA VAL A 29 -1.67 -39.04 3.72
C VAL A 29 -2.82 -38.14 3.25
N ALA A 30 -3.92 -38.73 2.76
CA ALA A 30 -5.10 -37.96 2.36
C ALA A 30 -5.70 -37.15 3.52
N LEU A 31 -5.82 -37.76 4.70
CA LEU A 31 -6.30 -37.09 5.92
C LEU A 31 -5.33 -36.00 6.41
N ALA A 32 -4.02 -36.22 6.29
CA ALA A 32 -3.02 -35.20 6.64
C ALA A 32 -3.10 -33.97 5.70
N ILE A 33 -3.27 -34.19 4.40
CA ILE A 33 -3.47 -33.10 3.42
C ILE A 33 -4.77 -32.37 3.72
N LEU A 34 -5.87 -33.09 3.97
CA LEU A 34 -7.15 -32.48 4.34
C LEU A 34 -7.01 -31.61 5.59
N ASN A 35 -6.28 -32.08 6.62
CA ASN A 35 -6.01 -31.32 7.83
C ASN A 35 -5.25 -30.01 7.51
N LEU A 36 -4.17 -30.08 6.73
CA LEU A 36 -3.43 -28.90 6.29
C LEU A 36 -4.31 -27.91 5.51
N CYS A 37 -5.21 -28.40 4.64
CA CYS A 37 -6.16 -27.56 3.93
C CYS A 37 -7.14 -26.85 4.87
N LEU A 38 -7.67 -27.55 5.87
CA LEU A 38 -8.59 -26.97 6.87
C LEU A 38 -7.90 -25.91 7.73
N ILE A 39 -6.70 -26.20 8.23
CA ILE A 39 -5.90 -25.21 8.98
C ILE A 39 -5.66 -23.97 8.11
N SER A 40 -5.25 -24.16 6.85
CA SER A 40 -4.99 -23.04 5.92
C SER A 40 -6.26 -22.23 5.61
N ALA A 41 -7.41 -22.89 5.49
CA ALA A 41 -8.70 -22.22 5.27
C ALA A 41 -9.07 -21.33 6.48
N ILE A 42 -8.90 -21.84 7.70
CA ILE A 42 -9.15 -21.08 8.93
C ILE A 42 -8.15 -19.92 9.05
N MET A 43 -6.86 -20.13 8.78
CA MET A 43 -5.86 -19.07 8.78
C MET A 43 -6.21 -17.96 7.76
N THR A 44 -6.61 -18.34 6.55
CA THR A 44 -7.01 -17.38 5.50
C THR A 44 -8.25 -16.60 5.90
N LEU A 45 -9.24 -17.26 6.53
CA LEU A 45 -10.42 -16.59 7.08
C LEU A 45 -10.01 -15.58 8.17
N GLY A 46 -9.13 -15.98 9.08
CA GLY A 46 -8.57 -15.11 10.12
C GLY A 46 -7.89 -13.88 9.55
N VAL A 47 -7.01 -14.06 8.56
CA VAL A 47 -6.34 -12.94 7.85
C VAL A 47 -7.38 -12.04 7.16
N ASN A 48 -8.39 -12.62 6.49
CA ASN A 48 -9.41 -11.82 5.79
C ASN A 48 -10.27 -10.98 6.76
N ILE A 49 -10.61 -11.54 7.93
CA ILE A 49 -11.27 -10.80 9.02
C ILE A 49 -10.35 -9.72 9.58
N GLN A 50 -9.04 -10.01 9.72
CA GLN A 50 -8.09 -9.02 10.20
C GLN A 50 -7.87 -7.86 9.21
N TRP A 51 -8.02 -8.10 7.90
CA TRP A 51 -8.07 -7.04 6.88
C TRP A 51 -9.35 -6.21 6.95
N GLY A 52 -10.50 -6.84 7.23
CA GLY A 52 -11.80 -6.17 7.28
C GLY A 52 -12.08 -5.42 8.59
N TYR A 53 -11.63 -5.94 9.73
CA TYR A 53 -12.01 -5.46 11.07
C TYR A 53 -10.84 -5.19 12.01
N ALA A 54 -9.80 -6.03 12.02
CA ALA A 54 -8.74 -5.95 13.04
C ALA A 54 -7.55 -5.05 12.65
N GLY A 55 -7.57 -4.44 11.47
CA GLY A 55 -6.57 -3.43 11.07
C GLY A 55 -5.15 -3.96 10.96
N LEU A 56 -4.93 -5.20 10.50
CA LEU A 56 -3.58 -5.76 10.34
C LEU A 56 -2.69 -4.92 9.42
N PHE A 57 -3.31 -4.22 8.46
CA PHE A 57 -2.67 -3.16 7.67
C PHE A 57 -3.03 -1.79 8.27
N ASN A 58 -2.35 -1.45 9.36
CA ASN A 58 -2.53 -0.19 10.10
C ASN A 58 -1.86 1.01 9.40
N ALA A 59 -1.78 1.03 8.06
CA ALA A 59 -1.10 2.11 7.34
C ALA A 59 -1.73 3.50 7.61
N GLY A 60 -3.03 3.54 7.87
CA GLY A 60 -3.72 4.77 8.27
C GLY A 60 -3.23 5.30 9.62
N VAL A 61 -3.29 4.49 10.68
CA VAL A 61 -2.93 4.98 12.03
C VAL A 61 -1.41 5.18 12.15
N MET A 62 -0.56 4.33 11.55
CA MET A 62 0.88 4.62 11.45
C MET A 62 1.17 5.89 10.64
N GLY A 63 0.45 6.11 9.53
CA GLY A 63 0.58 7.34 8.75
C GLY A 63 0.19 8.59 9.55
N PHE A 64 -0.92 8.56 10.28
CA PHE A 64 -1.33 9.66 11.15
C PHE A 64 -0.42 9.85 12.36
N ALA A 65 0.12 8.76 12.93
CA ALA A 65 1.13 8.84 13.98
C ALA A 65 2.41 9.53 13.47
N ALA A 66 2.87 9.20 12.26
CA ALA A 66 4.02 9.87 11.63
C ALA A 66 3.74 11.35 11.35
N LEU A 67 2.56 11.69 10.83
CA LEU A 67 2.14 13.08 10.64
C LEU A 67 2.04 13.86 11.96
N GLY A 68 1.56 13.22 13.02
CA GLY A 68 1.54 13.80 14.37
C GLY A 68 2.94 14.04 14.92
N GLY A 69 3.86 13.11 14.72
CA GLY A 69 5.27 13.27 15.07
C GLY A 69 5.93 14.44 14.30
N LEU A 70 5.69 14.52 12.99
CA LEU A 70 6.16 15.65 12.17
C LEU A 70 5.60 16.99 12.66
N ALA A 71 4.31 17.06 12.97
CA ALA A 71 3.67 18.26 13.48
C ALA A 71 4.28 18.72 14.83
N ALA A 72 4.56 17.78 15.73
CA ALA A 72 5.21 18.08 17.00
C ALA A 72 6.60 18.72 16.80
N VAL A 73 7.40 18.20 15.87
CA VAL A 73 8.71 18.77 15.52
C VAL A 73 8.57 20.17 14.92
N LEU A 74 7.67 20.35 13.94
CA LEU A 74 7.47 21.62 13.25
C LEU A 74 7.00 22.76 14.17
N VAL A 75 6.26 22.45 15.24
CA VAL A 75 5.77 23.45 16.20
C VAL A 75 6.77 23.71 17.33
N SER A 76 7.56 22.71 17.71
CA SER A 76 8.42 22.78 18.90
C SER A 76 9.82 23.36 18.62
N PHE A 77 10.27 23.36 17.36
CA PHE A 77 11.57 23.89 16.97
C PHE A 77 11.44 25.22 16.21
N PRO A 78 12.33 26.20 16.48
CA PRO A 78 12.36 27.44 15.70
C PRO A 78 12.74 27.15 14.24
N PRO A 79 12.15 27.86 13.27
CA PRO A 79 12.48 27.67 11.87
C PRO A 79 13.91 28.09 11.58
N VAL A 80 14.65 27.27 10.82
CA VAL A 80 16.02 27.56 10.37
C VAL A 80 15.96 28.36 9.06
N PRO A 81 16.28 29.67 9.07
CA PRO A 81 16.06 30.53 7.90
C PRO A 81 16.90 30.12 6.68
N GLU A 82 18.11 29.60 6.90
CA GLU A 82 19.03 29.17 5.85
C GLU A 82 18.50 27.95 5.08
N ALA A 83 17.97 26.95 5.78
CA ALA A 83 17.31 25.79 5.16
C ALA A 83 16.06 26.21 4.34
N TRP A 84 15.28 27.18 4.86
CA TRP A 84 14.14 27.74 4.14
C TRP A 84 14.54 28.48 2.86
N ALA A 85 15.65 29.20 2.89
CA ALA A 85 16.15 29.94 1.73
C ALA A 85 16.62 29.01 0.60
N VAL A 86 17.25 27.89 0.93
CA VAL A 86 17.84 26.98 -0.05
C VAL A 86 16.81 26.00 -0.64
N GLY A 87 15.91 25.45 0.18
CA GLY A 87 14.99 24.38 -0.26
C GLY A 87 13.51 24.62 0.01
N GLY A 88 13.12 25.63 0.79
CA GLY A 88 11.75 25.80 1.27
C GLY A 88 10.70 25.95 0.15
N SER A 89 11.01 26.76 -0.88
CA SER A 89 10.12 26.96 -2.03
C SER A 89 9.92 25.68 -2.85
N ARG A 90 10.99 24.92 -3.08
CA ARG A 90 10.95 23.64 -3.82
C ARG A 90 10.26 22.55 -3.03
N ALA A 91 10.48 22.47 -1.71
CA ALA A 91 9.78 21.55 -0.82
C ALA A 91 8.26 21.81 -0.85
N MET A 92 7.84 23.07 -0.80
CA MET A 92 6.43 23.45 -0.87
C MET A 92 5.80 23.11 -2.23
N LEU A 93 6.51 23.39 -3.33
CA LEU A 93 6.09 22.99 -4.68
C LEU A 93 5.96 21.46 -4.82
N GLY A 94 6.90 20.71 -4.24
CA GLY A 94 6.85 19.27 -4.21
C GLY A 94 5.65 18.73 -3.44
N ALA A 95 5.36 19.27 -2.26
CA ALA A 95 4.17 18.92 -1.48
C ALA A 95 2.85 19.20 -2.23
N VAL A 96 2.75 20.37 -2.88
CA VAL A 96 1.58 20.73 -3.71
C VAL A 96 1.45 19.78 -4.90
N THR A 97 2.56 19.43 -5.55
CA THR A 97 2.56 18.47 -6.68
C THR A 97 2.08 17.09 -6.25
N GLY A 98 2.51 16.63 -5.07
CA GLY A 98 2.01 15.41 -4.44
C GLY A 98 0.50 15.45 -4.19
N ALA A 99 0.00 16.51 -3.56
CA ALA A 99 -1.44 16.68 -3.31
C ALA A 99 -2.25 16.74 -4.62
N LEU A 100 -1.76 17.46 -5.63
CA LEU A 100 -2.39 17.56 -6.94
C LEU A 100 -2.46 16.19 -7.63
N SER A 101 -1.40 15.37 -7.52
CA SER A 101 -1.39 14.03 -8.12
C SER A 101 -2.49 13.13 -7.55
N ILE A 102 -2.78 13.23 -6.24
CA ILE A 102 -3.85 12.48 -5.58
C ILE A 102 -5.20 12.92 -6.13
N VAL A 103 -5.43 14.24 -6.21
CA VAL A 103 -6.68 14.79 -6.77
C VAL A 103 -6.86 14.34 -8.21
N LEU A 104 -5.82 14.43 -9.04
CA LEU A 104 -5.86 14.01 -10.44
C LEU A 104 -6.10 12.50 -10.58
N ALA A 105 -5.53 11.66 -9.72
CA ALA A 105 -5.79 10.22 -9.72
C ALA A 105 -7.26 9.90 -9.37
N ILE A 106 -7.84 10.61 -8.40
CA ILE A 106 -9.26 10.48 -8.03
C ILE A 106 -10.16 10.94 -9.18
N LEU A 107 -9.83 12.08 -9.81
CA LEU A 107 -10.58 12.60 -10.95
C LEU A 107 -10.47 11.66 -12.15
N ALA A 108 -9.28 11.12 -12.45
CA ALA A 108 -9.08 10.11 -13.49
C ALA A 108 -9.96 8.89 -13.24
N PHE A 109 -10.01 8.40 -11.99
CA PHE A 109 -10.89 7.28 -11.66
C PHE A 109 -12.37 7.64 -11.81
N LYS A 110 -12.80 8.86 -11.48
CA LYS A 110 -14.22 9.29 -11.53
C LYS A 110 -14.70 9.67 -12.93
N MET A 111 -13.88 10.36 -13.71
CA MET A 111 -14.29 11.04 -14.94
C MET A 111 -13.94 10.28 -16.22
N ILE A 112 -12.98 9.34 -16.20
CA ILE A 112 -12.62 8.60 -17.41
C ILE A 112 -13.75 7.64 -17.81
N PRO A 113 -14.33 7.81 -19.02
CA PRO A 113 -15.32 6.87 -19.53
C PRO A 113 -14.64 5.54 -19.88
N GLY A 114 -15.21 4.42 -19.42
CA GLY A 114 -14.68 3.09 -19.71
C GLY A 114 -14.96 2.06 -18.60
N GLY A 115 -14.51 0.83 -18.84
CA GLY A 115 -14.63 -0.27 -17.86
C GLY A 115 -13.84 0.01 -16.57
N ARG A 116 -14.30 -0.58 -15.46
CA ARG A 116 -13.69 -0.42 -14.12
C ARG A 116 -12.18 -0.70 -14.09
N ARG A 117 -11.71 -1.63 -14.95
CA ARG A 117 -10.27 -1.94 -15.11
C ARG A 117 -9.49 -0.80 -15.75
N LEU A 118 -10.01 -0.20 -16.83
CA LEU A 118 -9.34 0.91 -17.51
C LEU A 118 -9.23 2.14 -16.60
N ARG A 119 -10.29 2.46 -15.86
CA ARG A 119 -10.32 3.54 -14.86
C ARG A 119 -9.29 3.31 -13.76
N GLY A 120 -9.17 2.08 -13.28
CA GLY A 120 -8.16 1.68 -12.29
C GLY A 120 -6.73 1.85 -12.81
N TRP A 121 -6.44 1.37 -14.02
CA TRP A 121 -5.12 1.52 -14.63
C TRP A 121 -4.76 2.98 -14.92
N ALA A 122 -5.71 3.78 -15.39
CA ALA A 122 -5.48 5.20 -15.63
C ALA A 122 -5.21 5.97 -14.33
N ALA A 123 -5.98 5.72 -13.27
CA ALA A 123 -5.73 6.32 -11.96
C ALA A 123 -4.37 5.89 -11.38
N ALA A 124 -3.99 4.61 -11.54
CA ALA A 124 -2.68 4.11 -11.12
C ALA A 124 -1.53 4.78 -11.89
N ALA A 125 -1.67 4.94 -13.21
CA ALA A 125 -0.68 5.63 -14.03
C ALA A 125 -0.51 7.10 -13.62
N VAL A 126 -1.62 7.80 -13.37
CA VAL A 126 -1.60 9.19 -12.88
C VAL A 126 -0.91 9.27 -11.52
N ALA A 127 -1.26 8.40 -10.57
CA ALA A 127 -0.63 8.37 -9.25
C ALA A 127 0.88 8.08 -9.34
N LEU A 128 1.29 7.09 -10.13
CA LEU A 128 2.70 6.74 -10.32
C LEU A 128 3.49 7.90 -10.95
N SER A 129 2.97 8.49 -12.03
CA SER A 129 3.61 9.65 -12.68
C SER A 129 3.72 10.85 -11.72
N GLY A 130 2.70 11.08 -10.90
CA GLY A 130 2.71 12.14 -9.90
C GLY A 130 3.73 11.93 -8.79
N VAL A 131 3.89 10.70 -8.31
CA VAL A 131 4.94 10.35 -7.33
C VAL A 131 6.33 10.57 -7.90
N VAL A 132 6.56 10.18 -9.16
CA VAL A 132 7.83 10.40 -9.85
C VAL A 132 8.12 11.90 -10.00
N LEU A 133 7.15 12.68 -10.46
CA LEU A 133 7.28 14.14 -10.57
C LEU A 133 7.53 14.80 -9.22
N MET A 134 6.82 14.38 -8.18
CA MET A 134 7.02 14.86 -6.82
C MET A 134 8.45 14.60 -6.36
N ARG A 135 8.98 13.38 -6.57
CA ARG A 135 10.36 13.03 -6.20
C ARG A 135 11.41 13.85 -6.94
N PHE A 136 11.24 14.08 -8.25
CA PHE A 136 12.14 14.96 -9.01
C PHE A 136 12.21 16.40 -8.47
N ILE A 137 11.16 16.86 -7.79
CA ILE A 137 11.13 18.21 -7.17
C ILE A 137 11.63 18.17 -5.73
N LEU A 138 11.22 17.15 -4.95
CA LEU A 138 11.51 17.04 -3.52
C LEU A 138 12.95 16.58 -3.25
N ASP A 139 13.45 15.57 -3.95
CA ASP A 139 14.75 14.96 -3.71
C ASP A 139 15.89 16.01 -3.75
N PRO A 140 16.00 16.89 -4.78
CA PRO A 140 17.04 17.94 -4.78
C PRO A 140 16.79 19.04 -3.74
N ALA A 141 15.55 19.21 -3.25
CA ALA A 141 15.25 20.15 -2.17
C ALA A 141 15.70 19.61 -0.82
N VAL A 142 15.50 18.30 -0.59
CA VAL A 142 15.95 17.60 0.62
C VAL A 142 17.47 17.61 0.69
N GLU A 143 18.17 17.21 -0.38
CA GLU A 143 19.65 17.23 -0.42
C GLU A 143 20.21 18.62 -0.10
N ALA A 144 19.59 19.67 -0.62
CA ALA A 144 20.04 21.04 -0.41
C ALA A 144 19.72 21.56 1.01
N ILE A 145 18.66 21.05 1.65
CA ILE A 145 18.32 21.36 3.06
C ILE A 145 19.26 20.61 4.01
N GLU A 146 19.48 19.32 3.78
CA GLU A 146 20.36 18.47 4.60
C GLU A 146 21.84 18.88 4.51
N ALA A 147 22.24 19.52 3.41
CA ALA A 147 23.57 20.12 3.29
C ALA A 147 23.80 21.33 4.22
N VAL A 148 22.74 21.92 4.77
CA VAL A 148 22.83 23.06 5.70
C VAL A 148 22.98 22.54 7.13
N GLU A 149 24.23 22.49 7.59
CA GLU A 149 24.63 22.24 8.98
C GLU A 149 24.09 20.94 9.65
N PRO A 150 24.23 19.75 9.00
CA PRO A 150 23.64 18.49 9.47
C PRO A 150 24.07 18.08 10.90
N ALA A 151 25.24 18.52 11.34
CA ALA A 151 25.76 18.22 12.68
C ALA A 151 25.06 18.96 13.83
N ARG A 152 24.30 20.04 13.58
CA ARG A 152 23.63 20.84 14.62
C ARG A 152 22.10 20.79 14.57
N THR A 153 21.52 20.62 13.38
CA THR A 153 20.07 20.68 13.16
C THR A 153 19.46 19.37 12.68
N GLY A 154 20.24 18.30 12.64
CA GLY A 154 19.83 17.03 12.05
C GLY A 154 18.71 16.30 12.77
N PHE A 155 17.67 15.94 12.02
CA PHE A 155 16.60 15.02 12.44
C PHE A 155 16.70 13.75 11.57
N LEU A 156 16.19 12.59 12.02
CA LEU A 156 16.35 11.26 11.40
C LEU A 156 16.34 11.29 9.84
N GLY A 157 17.53 11.42 9.24
CA GLY A 157 17.74 11.71 7.82
C GLY A 157 19.02 12.51 7.56
N GLY A 158 19.34 13.49 8.41
CA GLY A 158 20.49 14.38 8.28
C GLY A 158 20.26 15.69 9.02
#